data_AF-G0HV68-F1
#
_entry.id   AF-G0HV68-F1
#
_cell.length_a   1.000
_cell.length_b   1.000
_cell.length_c   1.000
_cell.angle_alpha   90.00
_cell.angle_beta   90.00
_cell.angle_gamma   90.00
#
_symmetry.space_group_name_H-M   'P 1'
#
loop_
_entity.id
_entity.type
_entity.pdbx_description
1 polymer ?
#
loop_
_entity_poly.entity_id
_entity_poly.type
_entity_poly.pdbx_seq_one_letter_code
_entity_poly.pdbx_strand_id
1 'polypeptide(L)'
;MVCGLGWLAATGTASAHGGSLAGGGRESLTIPTWLFLSTGGAAVGASFLLASFVTDRAFVERIHDWGRPLSGDYERVLKLAGQLLGLAGLAAVFVVGFLGPTNARTNLAILLVWVGWWAGLAMTTYLVGNSWATLNPFKTLADLLPSLDRTYPARVGSWPAVGGLLVLVWVEVVSPLADQPRLLASVVAGYSVLTLAGALVFGPEDWFAHADPVERVFRYYGRFAPIGRDEGGLRLRLPGMDLSTPRLVDGPDEVAFVVALLWVTTYDGLVTTPAWRDLTTPLVDAGVPPHLLYPVALGIGFAGFLGVYRLAVRLSRDMSDTYLAPAVLAQRFAPPLVAIAVGYHFAHYLGYFLVLAPSLAVALTSPFADPAVVPTIELPDWFGAIALASVIVGHLVAIWVAHAAAYDLFPARLQAIRSQYPFIAVMVFYTMTSLWVVSQPEVALPHL
;
A
#
# COMPACT_ATOMS: atom_id res chain seq x y z
N MET A 1 36.03 -10.19 -12.68
CA MET A 1 35.10 -10.69 -13.72
C MET A 1 35.10 -12.20 -13.60
N VAL A 2 33.93 -12.84 -13.52
CA VAL A 2 33.65 -14.23 -13.05
C VAL A 2 33.37 -14.35 -11.54
N CYS A 3 32.13 -14.02 -11.13
CA CYS A 3 31.46 -14.51 -9.90
C CYS A 3 29.91 -14.45 -10.01
N GLY A 4 29.33 -14.44 -11.22
CA GLY A 4 27.93 -14.04 -11.43
C GLY A 4 26.93 -15.14 -11.84
N LEU A 5 27.28 -16.43 -11.88
CA LEU A 5 26.46 -17.44 -12.57
C LEU A 5 26.00 -18.64 -11.71
N GLY A 6 26.07 -18.55 -10.38
CA GLY A 6 25.73 -19.67 -9.49
C GLY A 6 24.24 -19.85 -9.15
N TRP A 7 23.33 -18.99 -9.63
CA TRP A 7 21.94 -18.92 -9.11
C TRP A 7 20.85 -19.52 -10.03
N LEU A 8 21.20 -20.33 -11.03
CA LEU A 8 20.24 -20.82 -12.03
C LEU A 8 19.78 -22.29 -11.89
N ALA A 9 19.98 -22.94 -10.74
CA ALA A 9 19.57 -24.33 -10.58
C ALA A 9 18.94 -24.62 -9.21
N ALA A 10 17.73 -24.12 -8.99
CA ALA A 10 16.81 -24.63 -7.97
C ALA A 10 15.36 -24.31 -8.34
N THR A 11 14.87 -24.90 -9.43
CA THR A 11 13.45 -24.90 -9.79
C THR A 11 12.71 -25.94 -8.93
N GLY A 12 12.22 -25.51 -7.77
CA GLY A 12 10.99 -26.04 -7.20
C GLY A 12 9.91 -24.99 -7.39
N THR A 13 8.67 -25.37 -7.63
CA THR A 13 7.52 -24.47 -7.56
C THR A 13 7.45 -23.90 -6.14
N ALA A 14 8.08 -22.74 -5.93
CA ALA A 14 8.15 -22.07 -4.64
C ALA A 14 7.05 -21.01 -4.61
N SER A 15 6.30 -21.00 -3.52
CA SER A 15 5.21 -20.05 -3.33
C SER A 15 5.78 -18.73 -2.84
N ALA A 16 6.42 -18.00 -3.75
CA ALA A 16 7.22 -16.82 -3.47
C ALA A 16 6.47 -15.63 -2.84
N HIS A 17 5.14 -15.69 -2.78
CA HIS A 17 4.27 -14.56 -2.49
C HIS A 17 3.85 -14.49 -1.00
N GLY A 18 3.96 -13.30 -0.38
CA GLY A 18 3.70 -13.11 1.06
C GLY A 18 2.32 -13.58 1.52
N GLY A 19 1.27 -13.38 0.70
CA GLY A 19 -0.10 -13.82 0.98
C GLY A 19 -0.29 -15.35 1.03
N SER A 20 0.60 -16.11 0.38
CA SER A 20 0.47 -17.57 0.24
C SER A 20 0.82 -18.38 1.50
N LEU A 21 1.46 -17.74 2.50
CA LEU A 21 1.88 -18.40 3.74
C LEU A 21 0.72 -18.92 4.59
N ALA A 22 -0.51 -18.41 4.38
CA ALA A 22 -1.70 -18.83 5.13
C ALA A 22 -2.24 -20.22 4.73
N GLY A 23 -1.75 -20.83 3.64
CA GLY A 23 -2.06 -22.23 3.30
C GLY A 23 -3.50 -22.54 2.88
N GLY A 24 -4.36 -21.52 2.74
CA GLY A 24 -5.71 -21.64 2.19
C GLY A 24 -5.97 -20.49 1.23
N GLY A 25 -5.98 -20.77 -0.07
CA GLY A 25 -6.34 -19.77 -1.07
C GLY A 25 -7.77 -19.31 -0.86
N ARG A 26 -8.07 -18.04 -1.18
CA ARG A 26 -9.46 -17.54 -1.14
C ARG A 26 -10.33 -18.41 -2.02
N GLU A 27 -11.45 -18.91 -1.49
CA GLU A 27 -12.46 -19.60 -2.30
C GLU A 27 -13.25 -18.59 -3.13
N SER A 28 -13.66 -18.99 -4.34
CA SER A 28 -14.45 -18.13 -5.23
C SER A 28 -15.81 -17.79 -4.62
N LEU A 29 -16.28 -16.55 -4.78
CA LEU A 29 -17.63 -16.16 -4.37
C LEU A 29 -18.69 -17.05 -5.06
N THR A 30 -19.67 -17.54 -4.28
CA THR A 30 -20.81 -18.31 -4.80
C THR A 30 -21.71 -17.46 -5.73
N ILE A 31 -21.57 -16.13 -5.70
CA ILE A 31 -22.37 -15.18 -6.47
C ILE A 31 -21.74 -14.98 -7.86
N PRO A 32 -22.53 -14.99 -8.95
CA PRO A 32 -22.01 -14.71 -10.29
C PRO A 32 -21.22 -13.40 -10.36
N THR A 33 -20.00 -13.45 -10.88
CA THR A 33 -19.07 -12.31 -10.90
C THR A 33 -19.67 -11.07 -11.57
N TRP A 34 -20.46 -11.22 -12.65
CA TRP A 34 -21.10 -10.08 -13.32
C TRP A 34 -22.08 -9.33 -12.42
N LEU A 35 -22.87 -10.05 -11.61
CA LEU A 35 -23.84 -9.47 -10.68
C LEU A 35 -23.10 -8.77 -9.54
N PHE A 36 -22.03 -9.39 -9.06
CA PHE A 36 -21.17 -8.82 -8.04
C PHE A 36 -20.48 -7.52 -8.48
N LEU A 37 -19.88 -7.51 -9.67
CA LEU A 37 -19.22 -6.32 -10.21
C LEU A 37 -20.20 -5.20 -10.54
N SER A 38 -21.36 -5.54 -11.12
CA SER A 38 -22.39 -4.54 -11.42
C SER A 38 -23.00 -3.94 -10.16
N THR A 39 -23.26 -4.73 -9.12
CA THR A 39 -23.77 -4.22 -7.84
C THR A 39 -22.73 -3.38 -7.10
N GLY A 40 -21.46 -3.81 -7.05
CA GLY A 40 -20.38 -3.02 -6.46
C GLY A 40 -20.16 -1.69 -7.20
N GLY A 41 -20.08 -1.73 -8.54
CA GLY A 41 -19.95 -0.53 -9.37
C GLY A 41 -21.17 0.40 -9.24
N ALA A 42 -22.39 -0.15 -9.21
CA ALA A 42 -23.61 0.62 -9.01
C ALA A 42 -23.68 1.23 -7.60
N ALA A 43 -23.24 0.53 -6.56
CA ALA A 43 -23.20 1.06 -5.20
C ALA A 43 -22.25 2.26 -5.10
N VAL A 44 -21.05 2.15 -5.70
CA VAL A 44 -20.08 3.26 -5.77
C VAL A 44 -20.66 4.42 -6.58
N GLY A 45 -21.22 4.17 -7.77
CA GLY A 45 -21.87 5.20 -8.58
C GLY A 45 -23.04 5.90 -7.87
N ALA A 46 -23.92 5.13 -7.21
CA ALA A 46 -25.05 5.66 -6.45
C ALA A 46 -24.59 6.47 -5.23
N SER A 47 -23.54 6.02 -4.54
CA SER A 47 -22.97 6.77 -3.42
C SER A 47 -22.43 8.13 -3.83
N PHE A 48 -21.85 8.24 -5.04
CA PHE A 48 -21.46 9.52 -5.61
C PHE A 48 -22.68 10.41 -5.91
N LEU A 49 -23.75 9.86 -6.50
CA LEU A 49 -24.97 10.62 -6.74
C LEU A 49 -25.53 11.18 -5.42
N LEU A 50 -25.54 10.37 -4.36
CA LEU A 50 -25.93 10.79 -3.03
C LEU A 50 -25.00 11.87 -2.45
N ALA A 51 -23.68 11.69 -2.56
CA ALA A 51 -22.69 12.68 -2.13
C ALA A 51 -22.84 14.01 -2.89
N SER A 52 -23.19 13.96 -4.17
CA SER A 52 -23.40 15.15 -5.01
C SER A 52 -24.54 16.05 -4.52
N PHE A 53 -25.53 15.49 -3.81
CA PHE A 53 -26.59 16.28 -3.17
C PHE A 53 -26.11 17.02 -1.91
N VAL A 54 -24.98 16.60 -1.32
CA VAL A 54 -24.35 17.30 -0.19
C VAL A 54 -23.61 18.53 -0.72
N THR A 55 -24.36 19.61 -0.94
CA THR A 55 -23.84 20.85 -1.54
C THR A 55 -23.48 21.94 -0.52
N ASP A 56 -23.81 21.71 0.76
CA ASP A 56 -23.54 22.65 1.85
C ASP A 56 -22.08 22.59 2.28
N ARG A 57 -21.32 23.66 1.98
CA ARG A 57 -19.91 23.79 2.33
C ARG A 57 -19.68 23.79 3.85
N ALA A 58 -20.56 24.45 4.61
CA ALA A 58 -20.43 24.53 6.06
C ALA A 58 -20.66 23.16 6.72
N PHE A 59 -21.44 22.29 6.09
CA PHE A 59 -21.59 20.91 6.53
C PHE A 59 -20.34 20.07 6.22
N VAL A 60 -19.79 20.20 5.00
CA VAL A 60 -18.57 19.50 4.58
C VAL A 60 -17.37 19.90 5.45
N GLU A 61 -17.18 21.21 5.68
CA GLU A 61 -16.14 21.76 6.55
C GLU A 61 -16.29 21.21 7.98
N ARG A 62 -17.50 21.21 8.55
CA ARG A 62 -17.75 20.69 9.90
C ARG A 62 -17.38 19.21 10.07
N ILE A 63 -17.55 18.40 9.03
CA ILE A 63 -17.15 16.98 9.07
C ILE A 63 -15.63 16.84 9.00
N HIS A 64 -14.96 17.64 8.17
CA HIS A 64 -13.49 17.63 8.06
C HIS A 64 -12.81 18.20 9.31
N ASP A 65 -13.40 19.24 9.90
CA ASP A 65 -12.95 19.89 11.12
C ASP A 65 -13.44 19.17 12.38
N TRP A 66 -14.23 18.10 12.24
CA TRP A 66 -14.58 17.26 13.36
C TRP A 66 -13.33 16.62 13.94
N GLY A 67 -13.14 16.81 15.24
CA GLY A 67 -12.01 16.26 15.94
C GLY A 67 -11.81 16.88 17.30
N ARG A 68 -10.91 16.29 18.09
CA ARG A 68 -10.50 16.85 19.38
C ARG A 68 -8.98 16.78 19.49
N PRO A 69 -8.33 17.81 20.03
CA PRO A 69 -6.92 17.73 20.35
C PRO A 69 -6.72 16.64 21.40
N LEU A 70 -5.66 15.86 21.25
CA LEU A 70 -5.21 14.88 22.22
C LEU A 70 -4.00 15.48 22.94
N SER A 71 -4.12 15.64 24.26
CA SER A 71 -2.99 16.00 25.11
C SER A 71 -2.31 14.73 25.62
N GLY A 72 -0.98 14.70 25.57
CA GLY A 72 -0.21 13.59 26.11
C GLY A 72 1.25 13.94 26.28
N ASP A 73 1.72 14.02 27.52
CA ASP A 73 3.11 14.34 27.86
C ASP A 73 4.06 13.14 27.79
N TYR A 74 3.64 12.06 27.11
CA TYR A 74 4.40 10.80 27.01
C TYR A 74 5.17 10.64 25.70
N GLU A 75 5.18 11.67 24.84
CA GLU A 75 5.74 11.61 23.49
C GLU A 75 7.19 11.11 23.47
N ARG A 76 8.02 11.58 24.41
CA ARG A 76 9.43 11.21 24.45
C ARG A 76 9.63 9.74 24.82
N VAL A 77 8.87 9.23 25.78
CA VAL A 77 8.96 7.82 26.22
C VAL A 77 8.44 6.90 25.12
N LEU A 78 7.29 7.24 24.52
CA LEU A 78 6.72 6.47 23.41
C LEU A 78 7.61 6.49 22.18
N LYS A 79 8.25 7.63 21.88
CA LYS A 79 9.23 7.74 20.79
C LYS A 79 10.41 6.81 21.04
N LEU A 80 11.04 6.87 22.22
CA LEU A 80 12.18 6.02 22.56
C LEU A 80 11.80 4.52 22.56
N ALA A 81 10.66 4.16 23.14
CA ALA A 81 10.17 2.79 23.13
C ALA A 81 9.92 2.28 21.70
N GLY A 82 9.33 3.12 20.83
CA GLY A 82 9.14 2.83 19.42
C GLY A 82 10.46 2.63 18.68
N GLN A 83 11.43 3.53 18.86
CA GLN A 83 12.75 3.41 18.24
C GLN A 83 13.46 2.12 18.66
N LEU A 84 13.45 1.79 19.96
CA LEU A 84 14.04 0.55 20.48
C LEU A 84 13.32 -0.69 19.94
N LEU A 85 11.99 -0.67 19.86
CA LEU A 85 11.20 -1.77 19.31
C LEU A 85 11.49 -1.97 17.82
N GLY A 86 11.62 -0.89 17.06
CA GLY A 86 12.01 -0.91 15.66
C GLY A 86 13.38 -1.54 15.44
N LEU A 87 14.38 -1.08 16.20
CA LEU A 87 15.74 -1.63 16.16
C LEU A 87 15.78 -3.10 16.57
N ALA A 88 15.03 -3.48 17.61
CA ALA A 88 14.91 -4.86 18.05
C ALA A 88 14.26 -5.74 16.96
N GLY A 89 13.23 -5.24 16.27
CA GLY A 89 12.60 -5.91 15.14
C GLY A 89 13.58 -6.12 13.98
N LEU A 90 14.34 -5.09 13.59
CA LEU A 90 15.36 -5.21 12.54
C LEU A 90 16.47 -6.21 12.93
N ALA A 91 16.94 -6.16 14.18
CA ALA A 91 17.92 -7.11 14.69
C ALA A 91 17.36 -8.55 14.68
N ALA A 92 16.10 -8.75 15.06
CA ALA A 92 15.45 -10.06 15.00
C ALA A 92 15.35 -10.58 13.56
N VAL A 93 15.04 -9.72 12.58
CA VAL A 93 15.01 -10.09 11.16
C VAL A 93 16.38 -10.60 10.70
N PHE A 94 17.48 -9.92 11.05
CA PHE A 94 18.82 -10.39 10.67
C PHE A 94 19.22 -11.67 11.41
N VAL A 95 19.09 -11.68 12.74
CA VAL A 95 19.52 -12.82 13.56
C VAL A 95 18.74 -14.07 13.22
N VAL A 96 17.41 -14.01 13.21
CA VAL A 96 16.55 -15.17 12.95
C VAL A 96 16.48 -15.49 11.46
N GLY A 97 16.61 -14.50 10.58
CA GLY A 97 16.65 -14.74 9.14
C GLY A 97 17.89 -15.55 8.72
N PHE A 98 19.05 -15.32 9.33
CA PHE A 98 20.27 -16.07 9.03
C PHE A 98 20.43 -17.37 9.84
N LEU A 99 20.05 -17.35 11.13
CA LEU A 99 20.34 -18.44 12.08
C LEU A 99 19.10 -19.23 12.54
N GLY A 100 17.89 -18.75 12.24
CA GLY A 100 16.64 -19.34 12.69
C GLY A 100 16.13 -20.51 11.83
N PRO A 101 14.90 -20.99 12.11
CA PRO A 101 14.24 -22.06 11.36
C PRO A 101 14.12 -21.75 9.87
N THR A 102 14.16 -22.76 9.01
CA THR A 102 13.99 -22.55 7.56
C THR A 102 12.53 -22.51 7.12
N ASN A 103 11.61 -23.03 7.93
CA ASN A 103 10.19 -23.01 7.63
C ASN A 103 9.63 -21.59 7.76
N ALA A 104 9.16 -21.03 6.65
CA ALA A 104 8.64 -19.67 6.56
C ALA A 104 7.50 -19.37 7.54
N ARG A 105 6.64 -20.36 7.83
CA ARG A 105 5.49 -20.19 8.72
C ARG A 105 5.84 -20.25 10.21
N THR A 106 7.06 -20.58 10.57
CA THR A 106 7.57 -20.58 11.96
C THR A 106 8.75 -19.61 12.15
N ASN A 107 9.39 -19.18 11.06
CA ASN A 107 10.51 -18.25 11.11
C ASN A 107 10.06 -16.83 11.49
N LEU A 108 10.59 -16.31 12.60
CA LEU A 108 10.25 -14.97 13.09
C LEU A 108 10.57 -13.84 12.09
N ALA A 109 11.64 -13.94 11.30
CA ALA A 109 12.00 -12.87 10.35
C ALA A 109 10.94 -12.75 9.24
N ILE A 110 10.52 -13.88 8.67
CA ILE A 110 9.45 -13.94 7.67
C ILE A 110 8.14 -13.41 8.27
N LEU A 111 7.74 -13.95 9.42
CA LEU A 111 6.47 -13.56 10.06
C LEU A 111 6.48 -12.09 10.51
N LEU A 112 7.60 -11.56 11.02
CA LEU A 112 7.70 -10.14 11.38
C LEU A 112 7.55 -9.24 10.17
N VAL A 113 8.19 -9.55 9.04
CA VAL A 113 8.11 -8.70 7.84
C VAL A 113 6.73 -8.79 7.21
N TRP A 114 6.21 -9.99 6.96
CA TRP A 114 4.98 -10.15 6.19
C TRP A 114 3.71 -10.04 7.04
N VAL A 115 3.66 -10.71 8.19
CA VAL A 115 2.49 -10.71 9.08
C VAL A 115 2.52 -9.49 10.00
N GLY A 116 3.64 -9.26 10.70
CA GLY A 116 3.75 -8.20 11.68
C GLY A 116 3.74 -6.80 11.05
N TRP A 117 4.63 -6.57 10.09
CA TRP A 117 4.92 -5.26 9.54
C TRP A 117 4.04 -4.93 8.32
N TRP A 118 4.09 -5.73 7.26
CA TRP A 118 3.34 -5.42 6.05
C TRP A 118 1.83 -5.57 6.26
N ALA A 119 1.36 -6.70 6.81
CA ALA A 119 -0.06 -6.85 7.11
C ALA A 119 -0.49 -6.02 8.34
N GLY A 120 0.08 -6.30 9.51
CA GLY A 120 -0.34 -5.72 10.78
C GLY A 120 -0.03 -4.21 10.92
N LEU A 121 1.23 -3.82 10.77
CA LEU A 121 1.64 -2.43 11.00
C LEU A 121 1.04 -1.49 9.95
N ALA A 122 0.96 -1.89 8.67
CA ALA A 122 0.26 -1.08 7.68
C ALA A 122 -1.22 -0.92 8.03
N MET A 123 -1.92 -2.00 8.45
CA MET A 123 -3.31 -1.91 8.92
C MET A 123 -3.48 -0.93 10.09
N THR A 124 -2.66 -1.06 11.13
CA THR A 124 -2.73 -0.15 12.28
C THR A 124 -2.39 1.30 11.92
N THR A 125 -1.57 1.51 10.88
CA THR A 125 -1.19 2.85 10.41
C THR A 125 -2.38 3.65 9.92
N TYR A 126 -3.32 3.03 9.18
CA TYR A 126 -4.52 3.71 8.70
C TYR A 126 -5.75 3.52 9.60
N LEU A 127 -5.76 2.54 10.52
CA LEU A 127 -6.86 2.35 11.48
C LEU A 127 -6.68 3.16 12.76
N VAL A 128 -5.44 3.43 13.15
CA VAL A 128 -5.10 4.11 14.41
C VAL A 128 -4.31 5.37 14.11
N GLY A 129 -3.09 5.24 13.60
CA GLY A 129 -2.18 6.35 13.34
C GLY A 129 -0.80 5.87 12.91
N ASN A 130 -0.01 6.75 12.28
CA ASN A 130 1.30 6.39 11.74
C ASN A 130 2.36 6.18 12.83
N SER A 131 2.51 4.94 13.28
CA SER A 131 3.54 4.49 14.21
C SER A 131 4.88 4.19 13.51
N TRP A 132 4.90 4.02 12.18
CA TRP A 132 6.15 3.80 11.44
C TRP A 132 7.11 4.97 11.59
N ALA A 133 6.61 6.21 11.67
CA ALA A 133 7.45 7.39 11.88
C ALA A 133 8.33 7.32 13.15
N THR A 134 7.94 6.52 14.16
CA THR A 134 8.75 6.26 15.37
C THR A 134 9.41 4.88 15.36
N LEU A 135 8.78 3.87 14.76
CA LEU A 135 9.30 2.51 14.68
C LEU A 135 10.37 2.32 13.60
N ASN A 136 10.52 3.23 12.65
CA ASN A 136 11.43 3.10 11.51
C ASN A 136 12.88 2.92 12.00
N PRO A 137 13.46 1.71 11.91
CA PRO A 137 14.80 1.44 12.42
C PRO A 137 15.86 2.11 11.56
N PHE A 138 15.61 2.26 10.27
CA PHE A 138 16.54 2.87 9.33
C PHE A 138 16.68 4.36 9.58
N LYS A 139 15.57 5.05 9.83
CA LYS A 139 15.58 6.46 10.24
C LYS A 139 16.28 6.64 11.58
N THR A 140 16.00 5.75 12.54
CA THR A 140 16.66 5.77 13.86
C THR A 140 18.18 5.60 13.74
N LEU A 141 18.66 4.70 12.88
CA LEU A 141 20.08 4.52 12.61
C LEU A 141 20.67 5.71 11.85
N ALA A 142 19.96 6.23 10.85
CA ALA A 142 20.40 7.38 10.06
C ALA A 142 20.57 8.65 10.89
N ASP A 143 19.68 8.88 11.87
CA ASP A 143 19.77 10.01 12.81
C ASP A 143 21.03 9.96 13.70
N LEU A 144 21.68 8.79 13.81
CA LEU A 144 22.96 8.62 14.53
C LEU A 144 24.19 8.78 13.65
N LEU A 145 24.02 8.76 12.32
CA LEU A 145 25.12 8.87 11.36
C LEU A 145 25.35 10.34 10.97
N PRO A 146 26.61 10.73 10.68
CA PRO A 146 26.86 12.03 10.11
C PRO A 146 26.29 12.13 8.70
N SER A 147 25.86 13.33 8.33
CA SER A 147 25.38 13.69 7.00
C SER A 147 26.51 14.38 6.21
N LEU A 148 26.59 14.13 4.89
CA LEU A 148 27.44 14.87 3.96
C LEU A 148 26.80 16.18 3.49
N ASP A 149 25.56 16.45 3.92
CA ASP A 149 24.76 17.65 3.66
C ASP A 149 24.70 18.03 2.16
N ARG A 150 24.63 17.02 1.28
CA ARG A 150 24.40 17.26 -0.15
C ARG A 150 22.94 17.61 -0.37
N THR A 151 22.69 18.74 -1.03
CA THR A 151 21.33 19.15 -1.38
C THR A 151 20.64 18.10 -2.25
N TYR A 152 19.48 17.61 -1.81
CA TYR A 152 18.65 16.71 -2.60
C TYR A 152 18.14 17.41 -3.87
N PRO A 153 18.37 16.87 -5.08
CA PRO A 153 18.00 17.58 -6.30
C PRO A 153 16.48 17.70 -6.46
N ALA A 154 15.94 18.91 -6.46
CA ALA A 154 14.49 19.16 -6.62
C ALA A 154 13.88 18.54 -7.89
N ARG A 155 14.67 18.38 -8.96
CA ARG A 155 14.23 17.75 -10.21
C ARG A 155 13.95 16.25 -10.08
N VAL A 156 14.60 15.59 -9.12
CA VAL A 156 14.42 14.16 -8.85
C VAL A 156 13.12 13.94 -8.08
N GLY A 157 12.77 14.87 -7.17
CA GLY A 157 11.55 14.80 -6.38
C GLY A 157 11.38 13.43 -5.73
N SER A 158 10.19 12.87 -5.78
CA SER A 158 9.83 11.57 -5.20
C SER A 158 9.87 10.40 -6.20
N TRP A 159 10.41 10.61 -7.41
CA TRP A 159 10.54 9.54 -8.40
C TRP A 159 11.34 8.31 -7.91
N PRO A 160 12.41 8.46 -7.10
CA PRO A 160 13.10 7.31 -6.52
C PRO A 160 12.18 6.44 -5.66
N ALA A 161 11.24 7.04 -4.93
CA ALA A 161 10.26 6.29 -4.16
C ALA A 161 9.22 5.59 -5.05
N VAL A 162 8.82 6.20 -6.17
CA VAL A 162 7.93 5.53 -7.16
C VAL A 162 8.64 4.30 -7.71
N GLY A 163 9.88 4.44 -8.18
CA GLY A 163 10.68 3.33 -8.68
C GLY A 163 10.96 2.29 -7.59
N GLY A 164 11.29 2.74 -6.39
CA GLY A 164 11.54 1.88 -5.24
C GLY A 164 10.33 1.04 -4.84
N LEU A 165 9.12 1.61 -4.84
CA LEU A 165 7.89 0.87 -4.57
C LEU A 165 7.63 -0.20 -5.64
N LEU A 166 7.77 0.15 -6.92
CA LEU A 166 7.61 -0.81 -8.02
C LEU A 166 8.66 -1.93 -7.95
N VAL A 167 9.92 -1.59 -7.65
CA VAL A 167 10.99 -2.59 -7.51
C VAL A 167 10.76 -3.49 -6.30
N LEU A 168 10.34 -2.95 -5.15
CA LEU A 168 10.04 -3.74 -3.97
C LEU A 168 8.97 -4.80 -4.26
N VAL A 169 7.87 -4.40 -4.90
CA VAL A 169 6.76 -5.29 -5.26
C VAL A 169 7.18 -6.27 -6.35
N TRP A 170 7.96 -5.84 -7.33
CA TRP A 170 8.51 -6.76 -8.33
C TRP A 170 9.38 -7.85 -7.68
N VAL A 171 10.29 -7.47 -6.79
CA VAL A 171 11.16 -8.40 -6.09
C VAL A 171 10.34 -9.32 -5.18
N GLU A 172 9.37 -8.79 -4.43
CA GLU A 172 8.42 -9.58 -3.65
C GLU A 172 7.74 -10.66 -4.50
N VAL A 173 7.19 -10.27 -5.65
CA VAL A 173 6.38 -11.18 -6.47
C VAL A 173 7.25 -12.22 -7.18
N VAL A 174 8.41 -11.86 -7.69
CA VAL A 174 9.21 -12.75 -8.55
C VAL A 174 10.23 -13.59 -7.78
N SER A 175 10.55 -13.23 -6.54
CA SER A 175 11.58 -13.91 -5.75
C SER A 175 11.02 -14.61 -4.52
N PRO A 176 11.61 -15.72 -4.05
CA PRO A 176 11.08 -16.54 -2.96
C PRO A 176 11.32 -15.90 -1.56
N LEU A 177 11.09 -14.59 -1.43
CA LEU A 177 11.30 -13.83 -0.20
C LEU A 177 10.38 -14.25 0.93
N ALA A 178 9.16 -14.68 0.63
CA ALA A 178 8.24 -15.20 1.62
C ALA A 178 8.65 -16.60 2.12
N ASP A 179 9.37 -17.37 1.31
CA ASP A 179 9.74 -18.76 1.61
C ASP A 179 11.17 -18.92 2.17
N GLN A 180 12.07 -17.99 1.88
CA GLN A 180 13.51 -18.11 2.18
C GLN A 180 13.97 -17.01 3.17
N PRO A 181 14.07 -17.32 4.48
CA PRO A 181 14.47 -16.35 5.51
C PRO A 181 15.81 -15.67 5.27
N ARG A 182 16.79 -16.40 4.74
CA ARG A 182 18.13 -15.87 4.43
C ARG A 182 18.11 -14.90 3.26
N LEU A 183 17.30 -15.19 2.24
CA LEU A 183 17.11 -14.27 1.11
C LEU A 183 16.43 -12.99 1.59
N LEU A 184 15.38 -13.12 2.42
CA LEU A 184 14.72 -11.97 3.05
C LEU A 184 15.69 -11.11 3.85
N ALA A 185 16.46 -11.71 4.75
CA ALA A 185 17.45 -10.98 5.55
C ALA A 185 18.51 -10.28 4.67
N SER A 186 18.92 -10.92 3.57
CA SER A 186 19.88 -10.34 2.62
C SER A 186 19.30 -9.15 1.85
N VAL A 187 18.03 -9.23 1.42
CA VAL A 187 17.34 -8.12 0.75
C VAL A 187 17.09 -6.97 1.72
N VAL A 188 16.67 -7.26 2.95
CA VAL A 188 16.54 -6.23 4.01
C VAL A 188 17.90 -5.58 4.31
N ALA A 189 19.01 -6.33 4.29
CA ALA A 189 20.35 -5.78 4.44
C ALA A 189 20.72 -4.86 3.25
N GLY A 190 20.42 -5.27 2.01
CA GLY A 190 20.61 -4.45 0.83
C GLY A 190 19.80 -3.15 0.88
N TYR A 191 18.53 -3.24 1.29
CA TYR A 191 17.68 -2.07 1.54
C TYR A 191 18.26 -1.16 2.63
N SER A 192 18.75 -1.74 3.73
CA SER A 192 19.38 -1.02 4.84
C SER A 192 20.59 -0.22 4.36
N VAL A 193 21.47 -0.84 3.57
CA VAL A 193 22.64 -0.17 3.00
C VAL A 193 22.22 0.97 2.08
N LEU A 194 21.25 0.73 1.18
CA LEU A 194 20.77 1.74 0.24
C LEU A 194 20.17 2.95 0.98
N THR A 195 19.27 2.72 1.93
CA THR A 195 18.57 3.78 2.64
C THR A 195 19.50 4.57 3.57
N LEU A 196 20.42 3.89 4.26
CA LEU A 196 21.42 4.55 5.12
C LEU A 196 22.46 5.33 4.29
N ALA A 197 22.89 4.80 3.13
CA ALA A 197 23.77 5.55 2.23
C ALA A 197 23.06 6.79 1.67
N GLY A 198 21.79 6.66 1.29
CA GLY A 198 20.97 7.78 0.84
C GLY A 198 20.85 8.87 1.91
N ALA A 199 20.50 8.49 3.14
CA ALA A 199 20.42 9.40 4.27
C ALA A 199 21.77 10.02 4.65
N LEU A 200 22.88 9.28 4.55
CA LEU A 200 24.23 9.81 4.79
C LEU A 200 24.63 10.84 3.72
N VAL A 201 24.22 10.67 2.47
CA VAL A 201 24.55 11.61 1.39
C VAL A 201 23.68 12.86 1.45
N PHE A 202 22.36 12.70 1.52
CA PHE A 202 21.38 13.78 1.36
C PHE A 202 20.80 14.30 2.67
N GLY A 203 21.14 13.70 3.81
CA GLY A 203 20.51 13.95 5.09
C GLY A 203 19.27 13.05 5.29
N PRO A 204 19.00 12.62 6.54
CA PRO A 204 17.84 11.76 6.84
C PRO A 204 16.50 12.45 6.53
N GLU A 205 16.38 13.74 6.80
CA GLU A 205 15.13 14.48 6.56
C GLU A 205 14.72 14.45 5.08
N ASP A 206 15.63 14.81 4.18
CA ASP A 206 15.36 14.85 2.74
C ASP A 206 15.17 13.45 2.14
N TRP A 207 16.00 12.48 2.55
CA TRP A 207 15.92 11.12 2.03
C TRP A 207 14.59 10.44 2.37
N PHE A 208 14.19 10.46 3.66
CA PHE A 208 12.94 9.82 4.08
C PHE A 208 11.71 10.62 3.63
N ALA A 209 11.82 11.93 3.42
CA ALA A 209 10.71 12.71 2.89
C ALA A 209 10.43 12.43 1.40
N HIS A 210 11.46 12.18 0.58
CA HIS A 210 11.32 12.14 -0.88
C HIS A 210 11.65 10.78 -1.51
N ALA A 211 12.72 10.11 -1.08
CA ALA A 211 13.28 8.97 -1.81
C ALA A 211 12.90 7.60 -1.25
N ASP A 212 12.69 7.48 0.06
CA ASP A 212 12.40 6.21 0.71
C ASP A 212 10.95 5.75 0.40
N PRO A 213 10.75 4.62 -0.31
CA PRO A 213 9.41 4.17 -0.70
C PRO A 213 8.58 3.73 0.51
N VAL A 214 9.19 3.08 1.49
CA VAL A 214 8.51 2.56 2.67
C VAL A 214 7.95 3.69 3.52
N GLU A 215 8.77 4.67 3.89
CA GLU A 215 8.34 5.85 4.65
C GLU A 215 7.16 6.53 3.96
N ARG A 216 7.18 6.60 2.63
CA ARG A 216 6.10 7.22 1.86
C ARG A 216 4.82 6.41 1.84
N VAL A 217 4.88 5.07 1.74
CA VAL A 217 3.67 4.22 1.90
C VAL A 217 3.02 4.51 3.25
N PHE A 218 3.79 4.42 4.34
CA PHE A 218 3.29 4.67 5.69
C PHE A 218 2.84 6.12 5.91
N ARG A 219 3.49 7.10 5.27
CA ARG A 219 3.06 8.50 5.26
C ARG A 219 1.68 8.65 4.66
N TYR A 220 1.42 8.08 3.48
CA TYR A 220 0.12 8.20 2.82
C TYR A 220 -0.98 7.41 3.55
N TYR A 221 -0.71 6.17 3.98
CA TYR A 221 -1.64 5.42 4.84
C TYR A 221 -1.94 6.15 6.15
N GLY A 222 -0.93 6.79 6.74
CA GLY A 222 -1.09 7.60 7.95
C GLY A 222 -2.02 8.80 7.79
N ARG A 223 -2.17 9.35 6.58
CA ARG A 223 -3.14 10.43 6.29
C ARG A 223 -4.59 9.91 6.25
N PHE A 224 -4.79 8.60 6.12
CA PHE A 224 -6.12 8.02 6.29
C PHE A 224 -6.50 7.85 7.76
N ALA A 225 -5.54 7.83 8.69
CA ALA A 225 -5.82 7.44 10.07
C ALA A 225 -6.69 8.43 10.87
N PRO A 226 -7.45 7.93 11.85
CA PRO A 226 -8.18 8.77 12.81
C PRO A 226 -7.26 9.58 13.73
N ILE A 227 -6.08 9.07 14.07
CA ILE A 227 -5.11 9.79 14.91
C ILE A 227 -3.97 10.26 14.02
N GLY A 228 -3.80 11.58 13.92
CA GLY A 228 -2.70 12.19 13.18
C GLY A 228 -2.18 13.42 13.90
N ARG A 229 -1.03 13.92 13.44
CA ARG A 229 -0.42 15.15 13.98
C ARG A 229 -0.75 16.35 13.08
N ASP A 230 -1.08 17.48 13.68
CA ASP A 230 -1.19 18.78 13.04
C ASP A 230 -0.20 19.79 13.67
N GLU A 231 -0.28 21.06 13.29
CA GLU A 231 0.58 22.13 13.82
C GLU A 231 0.41 22.33 15.34
N GLY A 232 -0.76 21.98 15.90
CA GLY A 232 -1.10 22.13 17.32
C GLY A 232 -0.87 20.87 18.17
N GLY A 233 -0.47 19.75 17.56
CA GLY A 233 -0.15 18.50 18.27
C GLY A 233 -0.89 17.29 17.71
N LEU A 234 -1.19 16.31 18.56
CA LEU A 234 -1.97 15.14 18.17
C LEU A 234 -3.46 15.50 18.11
N ARG A 235 -4.15 15.04 17.06
CA ARG A 235 -5.58 15.28 16.85
C ARG A 235 -6.29 14.01 16.43
N LEU A 236 -7.41 13.75 17.08
CA LEU A 236 -8.40 12.77 16.63
C LEU A 236 -9.26 13.40 15.54
N ARG A 237 -9.46 12.70 14.42
CA ARG A 237 -10.27 13.10 13.26
C ARG A 237 -11.03 11.88 12.72
N LEU A 238 -11.97 12.09 11.81
CA LEU A 238 -12.60 10.98 11.08
C LEU A 238 -11.61 10.38 10.05
N PRO A 239 -11.66 9.05 9.80
CA PRO A 239 -10.78 8.42 8.82
C PRO A 239 -10.86 9.09 7.44
N GLY A 240 -9.71 9.28 6.81
CA GLY A 240 -9.59 9.85 5.46
C GLY A 240 -9.68 11.37 5.37
N MET A 241 -10.07 12.08 6.44
CA MET A 241 -10.26 13.55 6.35
C MET A 241 -8.96 14.33 6.16
N ASP A 242 -7.79 13.77 6.52
CA ASP A 242 -6.50 14.43 6.25
C ASP A 242 -6.04 14.29 4.80
N LEU A 243 -6.74 13.51 3.97
CA LEU A 243 -6.42 13.36 2.56
C LEU A 243 -6.85 14.59 1.74
N SER A 244 -7.80 15.40 2.22
CA SER A 244 -8.18 16.65 1.58
C SER A 244 -7.31 17.84 2.01
N THR A 245 -6.35 17.62 2.91
CA THR A 245 -5.41 18.65 3.36
C THR A 245 -4.67 19.27 2.16
N PRO A 246 -4.67 20.60 2.02
CA PRO A 246 -3.93 21.27 0.95
C PRO A 246 -2.47 20.84 0.94
N ARG A 247 -1.90 20.69 -0.26
CA ARG A 247 -0.48 20.41 -0.46
C ARG A 247 0.05 19.09 0.10
N LEU A 248 -0.83 18.11 0.32
CA LEU A 248 -0.41 16.74 0.61
C LEU A 248 0.33 16.08 -0.58
N VAL A 249 -0.04 16.49 -1.79
CA VAL A 249 0.55 16.07 -3.06
C VAL A 249 0.91 17.33 -3.82
N ASP A 250 2.21 17.62 -3.95
CA ASP A 250 2.73 18.89 -4.48
C ASP A 250 3.40 18.75 -5.86
N GLY A 251 3.49 17.54 -6.40
CA GLY A 251 4.22 17.26 -7.64
C GLY A 251 3.69 16.06 -8.45
N PRO A 252 4.07 15.95 -9.73
CA PRO A 252 3.66 14.83 -10.60
C PRO A 252 4.23 13.48 -10.16
N ASP A 253 5.38 13.50 -9.49
CA ASP A 253 6.03 12.39 -8.79
C ASP A 253 5.20 11.86 -7.62
N GLU A 254 4.60 12.75 -6.85
CA GLU A 254 3.73 12.37 -5.73
C GLU A 254 2.38 11.82 -6.21
N VAL A 255 1.82 12.41 -7.27
CA VAL A 255 0.66 11.85 -7.99
C VAL A 255 0.99 10.45 -8.49
N ALA A 256 2.15 10.28 -9.14
CA ALA A 256 2.62 8.99 -9.63
C ALA A 256 2.80 7.98 -8.49
N PHE A 257 3.28 8.40 -7.31
CA PHE A 257 3.41 7.54 -6.14
C PHE A 257 2.06 7.06 -5.63
N VAL A 258 1.05 7.94 -5.52
CA VAL A 258 -0.29 7.55 -5.07
C VAL A 258 -0.94 6.57 -6.06
N VAL A 259 -0.78 6.81 -7.36
CA VAL A 259 -1.26 5.88 -8.40
C VAL A 259 -0.49 4.56 -8.36
N ALA A 260 0.83 4.60 -8.13
CA ALA A 260 1.65 3.41 -7.96
C ALA A 260 1.19 2.59 -6.76
N LEU A 261 0.89 3.24 -5.63
CA LEU A 261 0.39 2.61 -4.41
C LEU A 261 -0.92 1.86 -4.66
N LEU A 262 -1.83 2.44 -5.44
CA LEU A 262 -3.06 1.75 -5.86
C LEU A 262 -2.78 0.58 -6.82
N TRP A 263 -1.90 0.81 -7.79
CA TRP A 263 -1.57 -0.18 -8.80
C TRP A 263 -0.85 -1.40 -8.22
N VAL A 264 0.14 -1.23 -7.34
CA VAL A 264 0.93 -2.35 -6.84
C VAL A 264 0.08 -3.36 -6.08
N THR A 265 -0.91 -2.92 -5.30
CA THR A 265 -1.80 -3.86 -4.60
C THR A 265 -2.75 -4.56 -5.58
N THR A 266 -3.18 -3.87 -6.64
CA THR A 266 -3.99 -4.49 -7.72
C THR A 266 -3.16 -5.51 -8.50
N TYR A 267 -1.92 -5.18 -8.85
CA TYR A 267 -0.98 -6.05 -9.54
C TYR A 267 -0.72 -7.32 -8.73
N ASP A 268 -0.46 -7.14 -7.44
CA ASP A 268 -0.19 -8.23 -6.50
C ASP A 268 -1.32 -9.27 -6.47
N GLY A 269 -2.57 -8.81 -6.34
CA GLY A 269 -3.72 -9.71 -6.43
C GLY A 269 -3.98 -10.24 -7.85
N LEU A 270 -3.68 -9.48 -8.89
CA LEU A 270 -3.91 -9.89 -10.28
C LEU A 270 -3.04 -11.09 -10.67
N VAL A 271 -1.76 -11.06 -10.32
CA VAL A 271 -0.78 -12.09 -10.74
C VAL A 271 -0.99 -13.45 -10.07
N THR A 272 -1.82 -13.50 -9.02
CA THR A 272 -2.22 -14.71 -8.31
C THR A 272 -3.60 -15.21 -8.75
N THR A 273 -4.13 -14.78 -9.90
CA THR A 273 -5.42 -15.23 -10.44
C THR A 273 -5.29 -16.28 -11.56
N PRO A 274 -6.32 -17.13 -11.77
CA PRO A 274 -6.37 -18.02 -12.93
C PRO A 274 -6.35 -17.26 -14.27
N ALA A 275 -7.01 -16.10 -14.34
CA ALA A 275 -7.03 -15.28 -15.54
C ALA A 275 -5.62 -14.80 -15.95
N TRP A 276 -4.77 -14.50 -14.98
CA TRP A 276 -3.36 -14.19 -15.24
C TRP A 276 -2.61 -15.40 -15.81
N ARG A 277 -2.81 -16.60 -15.25
CA ARG A 277 -2.24 -17.84 -15.82
C ARG A 277 -2.67 -18.01 -17.28
N ASP A 278 -3.96 -17.90 -17.56
CA ASP A 278 -4.52 -18.15 -18.90
C ASP A 278 -4.02 -17.12 -19.92
N LEU A 279 -3.85 -15.86 -19.49
CA LEU A 279 -3.28 -14.80 -20.32
C LEU A 279 -1.79 -15.01 -20.62
N THR A 280 -1.03 -15.52 -19.64
CA THR A 280 0.44 -15.58 -19.71
C THR A 280 0.97 -16.90 -20.27
N THR A 281 0.24 -18.01 -20.09
CA THR A 281 0.59 -19.33 -20.64
C THR A 281 0.97 -19.29 -22.13
N PRO A 282 0.16 -18.73 -23.05
CA PRO A 282 0.55 -18.69 -24.47
C PRO A 282 1.80 -17.86 -24.75
N LEU A 283 2.09 -16.85 -23.93
CA LEU A 283 3.31 -16.03 -24.07
C LEU A 283 4.54 -16.82 -23.62
N VAL A 284 4.42 -17.54 -22.50
CA VAL A 284 5.49 -18.39 -21.99
C VAL A 284 5.75 -19.56 -22.95
N ASP A 285 4.70 -20.19 -23.47
CA ASP A 285 4.80 -21.25 -24.49
C ASP A 285 5.43 -20.75 -25.80
N ALA A 286 5.24 -19.47 -26.14
CA ALA A 286 5.91 -18.80 -27.25
C ALA A 286 7.37 -18.41 -26.96
N GLY A 287 7.89 -18.71 -25.76
CA GLY A 287 9.28 -18.50 -25.36
C GLY A 287 9.56 -17.20 -24.60
N VAL A 288 8.54 -16.45 -24.17
CA VAL A 288 8.73 -15.26 -23.33
C VAL A 288 9.12 -15.68 -21.91
N PRO A 289 10.27 -15.27 -21.38
CA PRO A 289 10.66 -15.68 -20.03
C PRO A 289 9.75 -15.06 -18.94
N PRO A 290 9.21 -15.86 -17.99
CA PRO A 290 8.36 -15.36 -16.92
C PRO A 290 9.02 -14.23 -16.10
N HIS A 291 10.30 -14.35 -15.79
CA HIS A 291 11.05 -13.33 -15.04
C HIS A 291 11.12 -11.95 -15.72
N LEU A 292 10.88 -11.87 -17.05
CA LEU A 292 10.73 -10.61 -17.78
C LEU A 292 9.25 -10.21 -17.91
N LEU A 293 8.36 -11.18 -18.06
CA LEU A 293 6.93 -10.95 -18.23
C LEU A 293 6.34 -10.19 -17.04
N TYR A 294 6.66 -10.60 -15.82
CA TYR A 294 6.15 -10.01 -14.59
C TYR A 294 6.52 -8.52 -14.42
N PRO A 295 7.80 -8.11 -14.45
CA PRO A 295 8.17 -6.69 -14.33
C PRO A 295 7.66 -5.84 -15.51
N VAL A 296 7.59 -6.39 -16.72
CA VAL A 296 7.03 -5.68 -17.88
C VAL A 296 5.54 -5.41 -17.66
N ALA A 297 4.78 -6.40 -17.19
CA ALA A 297 3.36 -6.21 -16.89
C ALA A 297 3.14 -5.23 -15.73
N LEU A 298 4.00 -5.26 -14.70
CA LEU A 298 3.99 -4.26 -13.63
C LEU A 298 4.17 -2.84 -14.20
N GLY A 299 5.14 -2.63 -15.08
CA GLY A 299 5.40 -1.33 -15.71
C GLY A 299 4.27 -0.87 -16.65
N ILE A 300 3.75 -1.78 -17.48
CA ILE A 300 2.64 -1.49 -18.41
C ILE A 300 1.37 -1.14 -17.65
N GLY A 301 1.01 -1.91 -16.63
CA GLY A 301 -0.19 -1.64 -15.86
C GLY A 301 -0.08 -0.36 -15.03
N PHE A 302 1.09 -0.06 -14.47
CA PHE A 302 1.36 1.24 -13.83
C PHE A 302 1.15 2.40 -14.81
N ALA A 303 1.74 2.30 -16.01
CA ALA A 303 1.56 3.31 -17.05
C ALA A 303 0.09 3.43 -17.49
N GLY A 304 -0.64 2.31 -17.54
CA GLY A 304 -2.08 2.26 -17.82
C GLY A 304 -2.91 2.99 -16.76
N PHE A 305 -2.74 2.68 -15.49
CA PHE A 305 -3.44 3.35 -14.37
C PHE A 305 -3.12 4.84 -14.34
N LEU A 306 -1.85 5.21 -14.49
CA LEU A 306 -1.45 6.61 -14.55
C LEU A 306 -1.99 7.33 -15.79
N GLY A 307 -2.10 6.63 -16.92
CA GLY A 307 -2.72 7.11 -18.15
C GLY A 307 -4.21 7.39 -17.98
N VAL A 308 -4.95 6.43 -17.41
CA VAL A 308 -6.39 6.56 -17.10
C VAL A 308 -6.63 7.71 -16.11
N TYR A 309 -5.80 7.83 -15.08
CA TYR A 309 -5.85 8.95 -14.14
C TYR A 309 -5.62 10.30 -14.84
N ARG A 310 -4.58 10.41 -15.67
CA ARG A 310 -4.29 11.64 -16.44
C ARG A 310 -5.37 11.97 -17.45
N LEU A 311 -6.02 10.96 -18.03
CA LEU A 311 -7.18 11.16 -18.90
C LEU A 311 -8.34 11.78 -18.11
N ALA A 312 -8.64 11.27 -16.91
CA ALA A 312 -9.65 11.87 -16.04
C ALA A 312 -9.32 13.32 -15.66
N VAL A 313 -8.05 13.63 -15.37
CA VAL A 313 -7.61 15.01 -15.13
C VAL A 313 -7.90 15.93 -16.33
N ARG A 314 -7.60 15.47 -17.55
CA ARG A 314 -7.85 16.25 -18.77
C ARG A 314 -9.35 16.47 -18.99
N LEU A 315 -10.14 15.39 -18.94
CA LEU A 315 -11.59 15.47 -19.10
C LEU A 315 -12.23 16.32 -18.00
N SER A 316 -11.73 16.25 -16.76
CA SER A 316 -12.24 17.03 -15.63
C SER A 316 -12.06 18.52 -15.88
N ARG A 317 -10.89 18.93 -16.38
CA ARG A 317 -10.63 20.32 -16.80
C ARG A 317 -11.59 20.76 -17.89
N ASP A 318 -11.73 19.96 -18.94
CA ASP A 318 -12.54 20.29 -20.11
C ASP A 318 -14.04 20.40 -19.77
N MET A 319 -14.51 19.63 -18.78
CA MET A 319 -15.91 19.61 -18.35
C MET A 319 -16.26 20.65 -17.27
N SER A 320 -15.26 21.24 -16.59
CA SER A 320 -15.48 22.10 -15.43
C SER A 320 -15.37 23.61 -15.72
N ASP A 321 -15.18 24.04 -16.98
CA ASP A 321 -15.07 25.47 -17.34
C ASP A 321 -14.13 26.24 -16.39
N THR A 322 -12.92 25.70 -16.14
CA THR A 322 -11.98 26.22 -15.15
C THR A 322 -10.71 26.81 -15.76
N TYR A 323 -10.15 27.83 -15.10
CA TYR A 323 -8.82 28.39 -15.39
C TYR A 323 -7.68 27.64 -14.70
N LEU A 324 -8.00 26.67 -13.84
CA LEU A 324 -6.99 25.88 -13.14
C LEU A 324 -6.17 25.03 -14.12
N ALA A 325 -4.87 24.94 -13.85
CA ALA A 325 -3.99 24.08 -14.63
C ALA A 325 -4.30 22.59 -14.35
N PRO A 326 -4.15 21.68 -15.34
CA PRO A 326 -4.32 20.24 -15.13
C PRO A 326 -3.50 19.69 -13.98
N ALA A 327 -2.31 20.26 -13.73
CA ALA A 327 -1.44 19.86 -12.63
C ALA A 327 -2.10 20.06 -11.26
N VAL A 328 -2.84 21.16 -11.07
CA VAL A 328 -3.55 21.44 -9.81
C VAL A 328 -4.67 20.41 -9.59
N LEU A 329 -5.40 20.07 -10.65
CA LEU A 329 -6.43 19.02 -10.57
C LEU A 329 -5.80 17.66 -10.24
N ALA A 330 -4.69 17.31 -10.90
CA ALA A 330 -3.96 16.07 -10.62
C ALA A 330 -3.47 16.00 -9.16
N GLN A 331 -2.95 17.11 -8.62
CA GLN A 331 -2.51 17.17 -7.23
C GLN A 331 -3.69 17.05 -6.25
N ARG A 332 -4.81 17.71 -6.54
CA ARG A 332 -5.97 17.77 -5.63
C ARG A 332 -6.80 16.48 -5.62
N PHE A 333 -6.88 15.76 -6.75
CA PHE A 333 -7.67 14.54 -6.89
C PHE A 333 -6.87 13.24 -6.76
N ALA A 334 -5.56 13.28 -6.54
CA ALA A 334 -4.76 12.09 -6.27
C ALA A 334 -4.98 11.53 -4.84
N PRO A 335 -4.92 12.32 -3.74
CA PRO A 335 -5.06 11.79 -2.38
C PRO A 335 -6.30 10.92 -2.10
N PRO A 336 -7.49 11.19 -2.66
CA PRO A 336 -8.65 10.31 -2.48
C PRO A 336 -8.39 8.84 -2.89
N LEU A 337 -7.50 8.60 -3.86
CA LEU A 337 -7.16 7.23 -4.28
C LEU A 337 -6.46 6.42 -3.17
N VAL A 338 -5.85 7.08 -2.18
CA VAL A 338 -5.26 6.41 -1.02
C VAL A 338 -6.33 5.67 -0.22
N ALA A 339 -7.54 6.22 -0.09
CA ALA A 339 -8.65 5.55 0.60
C ALA A 339 -9.07 4.25 -0.11
N ILE A 340 -8.98 4.21 -1.44
CA ILE A 340 -9.21 2.98 -2.22
C ILE A 340 -8.10 1.95 -1.91
N ALA A 341 -6.84 2.37 -1.95
CA ALA A 341 -5.70 1.50 -1.63
C ALA A 341 -5.78 0.94 -0.21
N VAL A 342 -6.20 1.74 0.77
CA VAL A 342 -6.42 1.31 2.17
C VAL A 342 -7.52 0.25 2.26
N GLY A 343 -8.68 0.50 1.63
CA GLY A 343 -9.80 -0.44 1.64
C GLY A 343 -9.41 -1.80 1.02
N TYR A 344 -8.67 -1.77 -0.09
CA TYR A 344 -8.16 -2.95 -0.75
C TYR A 344 -7.08 -3.68 0.04
N HIS A 345 -6.08 -2.96 0.58
CA HIS A 345 -5.05 -3.54 1.42
C HIS A 345 -5.65 -4.26 2.64
N PHE A 346 -6.60 -3.62 3.33
CA PHE A 346 -7.29 -4.24 4.47
C PHE A 346 -8.06 -5.51 4.05
N ALA A 347 -8.79 -5.43 2.93
CA ALA A 347 -9.53 -6.57 2.40
C ALA A 347 -8.61 -7.75 2.06
N HIS A 348 -7.42 -7.46 1.55
CA HIS A 348 -6.44 -8.46 1.15
C HIS A 348 -5.72 -9.11 2.34
N TYR A 349 -5.28 -8.31 3.33
CA TYR A 349 -4.34 -8.75 4.37
C TYR A 349 -4.97 -9.06 5.73
N LEU A 350 -6.22 -8.68 6.02
CA LEU A 350 -6.81 -8.94 7.34
C LEU A 350 -6.91 -10.44 7.63
N GLY A 351 -7.42 -11.22 6.69
CA GLY A 351 -7.55 -12.67 6.87
C GLY A 351 -6.19 -13.33 7.06
N TYR A 352 -5.24 -12.98 6.19
CA TYR A 352 -3.84 -13.41 6.28
C TYR A 352 -3.23 -13.13 7.67
N PHE A 353 -3.41 -11.91 8.18
CA PHE A 353 -2.94 -11.53 9.50
C PHE A 353 -3.57 -12.37 10.61
N LEU A 354 -4.89 -12.54 10.60
CA LEU A 354 -5.60 -13.29 11.65
C LEU A 354 -5.23 -14.77 11.66
N VAL A 355 -5.09 -15.39 10.48
CA VAL A 355 -4.71 -16.81 10.33
C VAL A 355 -3.32 -17.04 10.90
N LEU A 356 -2.36 -16.15 10.63
CA LEU A 356 -0.95 -16.30 11.02
C LEU A 356 -0.55 -15.58 12.32
N ALA A 357 -1.45 -14.80 12.93
CA ALA A 357 -1.18 -14.13 14.21
C ALA A 357 -0.73 -15.10 15.34
N PRO A 358 -1.30 -16.32 15.48
CA PRO A 358 -0.81 -17.27 16.48
C PRO A 358 0.62 -17.75 16.18
N SER A 359 0.95 -17.99 14.91
CA SER A 359 2.31 -18.33 14.46
C SER A 359 3.29 -17.21 14.78
N LEU A 360 2.92 -15.96 14.50
CA LEU A 360 3.73 -14.80 14.86
C LEU A 360 3.93 -14.69 16.38
N ALA A 361 2.89 -14.94 17.19
CA ALA A 361 2.99 -14.90 18.65
C ALA A 361 3.94 -15.98 19.21
N VAL A 362 3.89 -17.20 18.67
CA VAL A 362 4.83 -18.27 19.05
C VAL A 362 6.25 -17.91 18.63
N ALA A 363 6.44 -17.42 17.41
CA ALA A 363 7.76 -17.02 16.93
C ALA A 363 8.33 -15.84 17.74
N LEU A 364 7.50 -14.89 18.19
CA LEU A 364 7.94 -13.77 19.04
C LEU A 364 8.42 -14.23 20.41
N THR A 365 7.78 -15.24 21.00
CA THR A 365 8.14 -15.76 22.33
C THR A 365 9.26 -16.79 22.29
N SER A 366 9.40 -17.53 21.18
CA SER A 366 10.43 -18.54 20.96
C SER A 366 11.03 -18.45 19.54
N PRO A 367 11.89 -17.44 19.25
CA PRO A 367 12.33 -17.11 17.89
C PRO A 367 13.10 -18.19 17.12
N PHE A 368 13.70 -19.14 17.84
CA PHE A 368 14.48 -20.23 17.28
C PHE A 368 13.75 -21.58 17.32
N ALA A 369 12.51 -21.62 17.81
CA ALA A 369 11.71 -22.84 17.83
C ALA A 369 11.13 -23.12 16.44
N ASP A 370 11.13 -24.38 16.04
CA ASP A 370 10.47 -24.85 14.81
C ASP A 370 9.44 -25.92 15.19
N PRO A 371 8.25 -25.53 15.71
CA PRO A 371 7.25 -26.49 16.14
C PRO A 371 6.74 -27.30 14.95
N ALA A 372 6.57 -28.61 15.16
CA ALA A 372 6.06 -29.51 14.12
C ALA A 372 4.64 -29.15 13.66
N VAL A 373 3.84 -28.54 14.54
CA VAL A 373 2.50 -28.03 14.24
C VAL A 373 2.56 -26.51 14.20
N VAL A 374 2.28 -25.94 13.03
CA VAL A 374 2.18 -24.49 12.81
C VAL A 374 0.84 -24.02 13.37
N PRO A 375 0.80 -23.12 14.37
CA PRO A 375 -0.45 -22.68 14.96
C PRO A 375 -1.12 -21.64 14.04
N THR A 376 -2.29 -21.99 13.52
CA THR A 376 -3.14 -21.12 12.70
C THR A 376 -4.56 -21.08 13.24
N ILE A 377 -5.32 -20.07 12.82
CA ILE A 377 -6.76 -20.00 13.06
C ILE A 377 -7.50 -20.19 11.74
N GLU A 378 -8.57 -20.96 11.74
CA GLU A 378 -9.51 -21.03 10.63
C GLU A 378 -10.54 -19.91 10.76
N LEU A 379 -10.79 -19.22 9.65
CA LEU A 379 -11.78 -18.14 9.61
C LEU A 379 -13.15 -18.71 9.21
N PRO A 380 -14.26 -18.18 9.77
CA PRO A 380 -15.60 -18.59 9.36
C PRO A 380 -15.88 -18.28 7.88
N ASP A 381 -16.74 -19.07 7.24
CA ASP A 381 -17.10 -18.91 5.81
C ASP A 381 -17.62 -17.50 5.45
N TRP A 382 -18.30 -16.82 6.37
CA TRP A 382 -18.83 -15.48 6.14
C TRP A 382 -17.74 -14.38 6.11
N PHE A 383 -16.50 -14.69 6.52
CA PHE A 383 -15.43 -13.71 6.68
C PHE A 383 -15.10 -12.98 5.37
N GLY A 384 -15.29 -13.62 4.21
CA GLY A 384 -15.14 -12.98 2.89
C GLY A 384 -16.00 -11.71 2.71
N ALA A 385 -17.12 -11.59 3.44
CA ALA A 385 -17.95 -10.38 3.43
C ALA A 385 -17.23 -9.16 4.02
N ILE A 386 -16.27 -9.33 4.94
CA ILE A 386 -15.48 -8.22 5.48
C ILE A 386 -14.60 -7.63 4.38
N ALA A 387 -13.92 -8.46 3.59
CA ALA A 387 -13.09 -8.00 2.49
C ALA A 387 -13.90 -7.14 1.50
N LEU A 388 -15.11 -7.59 1.14
CA LEU A 388 -16.03 -6.82 0.32
C LEU A 388 -16.43 -5.49 0.97
N ALA A 389 -16.88 -5.52 2.21
CA ALA A 389 -17.30 -4.32 2.94
C ALA A 389 -16.17 -3.29 3.02
N SER A 390 -14.92 -3.74 3.24
CA SER A 390 -13.75 -2.88 3.30
C SER A 390 -13.42 -2.19 1.98
N VAL A 391 -13.54 -2.89 0.84
CA VAL A 391 -13.40 -2.27 -0.49
C VAL A 391 -14.48 -1.20 -0.68
N ILE A 392 -15.74 -1.50 -0.35
CA ILE A 392 -16.84 -0.53 -0.49
C ILE A 392 -16.61 0.69 0.40
N VAL A 393 -16.31 0.49 1.69
CA VAL A 393 -16.07 1.59 2.64
C VAL A 393 -14.90 2.47 2.20
N GLY A 394 -13.79 1.87 1.73
CA GLY A 394 -12.65 2.62 1.18
C GLY A 394 -13.06 3.52 0.01
N HIS A 395 -13.94 3.05 -0.88
CA HIS A 395 -14.46 3.85 -1.99
C HIS A 395 -15.45 4.93 -1.55
N LEU A 396 -16.31 4.66 -0.57
CA LEU A 396 -17.21 5.68 -0.01
C LEU A 396 -16.42 6.85 0.58
N VAL A 397 -15.35 6.55 1.32
CA VAL A 397 -14.43 7.58 1.84
C VAL A 397 -13.69 8.28 0.70
N ALA A 398 -13.20 7.55 -0.31
CA ALA A 398 -12.56 8.16 -1.48
C ALA A 398 -13.48 9.16 -2.21
N ILE A 399 -14.74 8.80 -2.42
CA ILE A 399 -15.75 9.68 -3.03
C ILE A 399 -15.97 10.92 -2.16
N TRP A 400 -16.14 10.74 -0.85
CA TRP A 400 -16.34 11.84 0.07
C TRP A 400 -15.16 12.83 0.05
N VAL A 401 -13.93 12.31 0.13
CA VAL A 401 -12.71 13.13 0.10
C VAL A 401 -12.56 13.84 -1.25
N ALA A 402 -12.85 13.17 -2.37
CA ALA A 402 -12.82 13.79 -3.70
C ALA A 402 -13.87 14.90 -3.84
N HIS A 403 -15.07 14.68 -3.27
CA HIS A 403 -16.15 15.66 -3.26
C HIS A 403 -15.77 16.90 -2.45
N ALA A 404 -15.23 16.71 -1.25
CA ALA A 404 -14.73 17.81 -0.43
C ALA A 404 -13.61 18.58 -1.11
N ALA A 405 -12.63 17.85 -1.67
CA ALA A 405 -11.52 18.45 -2.40
C ALA A 405 -11.99 19.29 -3.60
N ALA A 406 -13.06 18.87 -4.30
CA ALA A 406 -13.67 19.65 -5.38
C ALA A 406 -14.41 20.90 -4.87
N TYR A 407 -15.14 20.81 -3.76
CA TYR A 407 -15.88 21.94 -3.19
C TYR A 407 -14.98 23.00 -2.57
N ASP A 408 -13.82 22.60 -2.07
CA ASP A 408 -12.76 23.52 -1.64
C ASP A 408 -12.11 24.22 -2.84
N LEU A 409 -11.87 23.45 -3.91
CA LEU A 409 -11.10 23.92 -5.06
C LEU A 409 -11.89 24.87 -5.98
N PHE A 410 -13.17 24.58 -6.20
CA PHE A 410 -14.00 25.30 -7.17
C PHE A 410 -15.00 26.23 -6.49
N PRO A 411 -15.12 27.50 -6.91
CA PRO A 411 -16.06 28.45 -6.30
C PRO A 411 -17.53 28.14 -6.65
N ALA A 412 -17.81 27.63 -7.85
CA ALA A 412 -19.16 27.34 -8.30
C ALA A 412 -19.55 25.87 -8.07
N ARG A 413 -20.76 25.62 -7.56
CA ARG A 413 -21.26 24.27 -7.24
C ARG A 413 -21.31 23.36 -8.46
N LEU A 414 -21.85 23.86 -9.58
CA LEU A 414 -21.98 23.06 -10.80
C LEU A 414 -20.61 22.70 -11.40
N GLN A 415 -19.66 23.63 -11.30
CA GLN A 415 -18.27 23.39 -11.69
C GLN A 415 -17.63 22.30 -10.80
N ALA A 416 -17.81 22.38 -9.48
CA ALA A 416 -17.32 21.35 -8.55
C ALA A 416 -17.91 19.97 -8.87
N ILE A 417 -19.21 19.88 -9.13
CA ILE A 417 -19.87 18.60 -9.47
C ILE A 417 -19.37 18.06 -10.82
N ARG A 418 -19.33 18.89 -11.87
CA ARG A 418 -18.88 18.46 -13.22
C ARG A 418 -17.43 18.00 -13.23
N SER A 419 -16.56 18.64 -12.44
CA SER A 419 -15.15 18.26 -12.34
C SER A 419 -14.95 16.83 -11.85
N GLN A 420 -15.91 16.26 -11.11
CA GLN A 420 -15.77 14.95 -10.51
C GLN A 420 -16.15 13.82 -11.45
N TYR A 421 -17.03 14.05 -12.45
CA TYR A 421 -17.55 12.98 -13.34
C TYR A 421 -16.47 12.05 -13.90
N PRO A 422 -15.35 12.56 -14.45
CA PRO A 422 -14.30 11.70 -14.98
C PRO A 422 -13.57 10.92 -13.88
N PHE A 423 -13.36 11.53 -12.69
CA PHE A 423 -12.72 10.85 -11.57
C PHE A 423 -13.59 9.73 -10.99
N ILE A 424 -14.92 9.89 -10.95
CA ILE A 424 -15.81 8.83 -10.49
C ILE A 424 -15.81 7.67 -11.47
N ALA A 425 -15.82 7.93 -12.78
CA ALA A 425 -15.70 6.88 -13.78
C ALA A 425 -14.41 6.07 -13.58
N VAL A 426 -13.30 6.75 -13.30
CA VAL A 426 -12.02 6.11 -12.97
C VAL A 426 -12.07 5.35 -11.64
N MET A 427 -12.67 5.93 -10.60
CA MET A 427 -12.82 5.26 -9.30
C MET A 427 -13.67 3.99 -9.43
N VAL A 428 -14.80 4.04 -10.15
CA VAL A 428 -15.64 2.87 -10.44
C VAL A 428 -14.86 1.82 -11.23
N PHE A 429 -14.08 2.22 -12.24
CA PHE A 429 -13.21 1.30 -12.96
C PHE A 429 -12.20 0.60 -12.03
N TYR A 430 -11.56 1.35 -11.14
CA TYR A 430 -10.65 0.80 -10.13
C TYR A 430 -11.38 -0.09 -9.11
N THR A 431 -12.60 0.27 -8.69
CA THR A 431 -13.46 -0.57 -7.83
C THR A 431 -13.74 -1.90 -8.50
N MET A 432 -14.22 -1.87 -9.74
CA MET A 432 -14.61 -3.08 -10.46
C MET A 432 -13.39 -3.99 -10.67
N THR A 433 -12.24 -3.40 -10.99
CA THR A 433 -10.97 -4.15 -11.08
C THR A 433 -10.61 -4.79 -9.74
N SER A 434 -10.66 -4.02 -8.65
CA SER A 434 -10.34 -4.46 -7.29
C SER A 434 -11.27 -5.57 -6.79
N LEU A 435 -12.58 -5.39 -6.95
CA LEU A 435 -13.60 -6.38 -6.61
C LEU A 435 -13.43 -7.65 -7.44
N TRP A 436 -13.15 -7.50 -8.73
CA TRP A 436 -12.91 -8.65 -9.60
C TRP A 436 -11.72 -9.46 -9.11
N VAL A 437 -10.57 -8.82 -8.85
CA VAL A 437 -9.37 -9.48 -8.33
C VAL A 437 -9.65 -10.18 -6.99
N VAL A 438 -10.26 -9.50 -6.02
CA VAL A 438 -10.56 -10.07 -4.69
C VAL A 438 -11.57 -11.21 -4.75
N SER A 439 -12.43 -11.24 -5.78
CA SER A 439 -13.40 -12.32 -5.99
C SER A 439 -12.81 -13.56 -6.68
N GLN A 440 -11.61 -13.46 -7.27
CA GLN A 440 -10.96 -14.59 -7.91
C GLN A 440 -10.37 -15.55 -6.87
N PRO A 441 -10.36 -16.86 -7.15
CA PRO A 441 -9.63 -17.79 -6.32
C PRO A 441 -8.12 -17.52 -6.44
N GLU A 442 -7.41 -17.62 -5.33
CA GLU A 442 -5.98 -17.39 -5.31
C GLU A 442 -5.24 -18.65 -5.76
N VAL A 443 -4.31 -18.49 -6.69
CA VAL A 443 -3.46 -19.57 -7.19
C VAL A 443 -1.99 -19.22 -7.01
N ALA A 444 -1.16 -20.25 -6.83
CA ALA A 444 0.29 -20.08 -6.84
C ALA A 444 0.75 -19.38 -8.14
N LEU A 445 1.78 -18.55 -8.01
CA LEU A 445 2.31 -17.73 -9.10
C LEU A 445 2.60 -18.60 -10.34
N PRO A 446 1.89 -18.37 -11.46
CA PRO A 446 2.11 -19.17 -12.66
C PRO A 446 3.52 -19.03 -13.22
N HIS A 447 4.15 -20.16 -13.55
CA HIS A 447 5.45 -20.24 -14.26
C HIS A 447 6.69 -19.75 -13.47
N LEU A 448 6.56 -19.44 -12.17
CA LEU A 448 7.67 -19.04 -11.29
C LEU A 448 7.98 -20.09 -10.22
#